data_AF-A0AB32UXG2-F1
#
_entry.id   AF-A0AB32UXG2-F1
#
_cell.length_a   1.000
_cell.length_b   1.000
_cell.length_c   1.000
_cell.angle_alpha   90.00
_cell.angle_beta   90.00
_cell.angle_gamma   90.00
#
_symmetry.space_group_name_H-M   'P 1'
#
loop_
_entity.id
_entity.type
_entity.pdbx_description
1 polymer ?
#
loop_
_entity_poly.entity_id
_entity_poly.type
_entity_poly.pdbx_seq_one_letter_code
_entity_poly.pdbx_strand_id
1 'polypeptide(L)'
;MQKDHGANAPATPTSGRVRHRRRSNEFPVEMGRANGNHLLAYDQNKYRSMWVRACSSLWMLAGFLLILYLGHLYIWAMVVIIQIFMARELFNLLRKAHEDKRLPGFRILNWHFYFTAMLFVYGRILSHRLVNTVTSDKIFYRLVSRLIKYQMVICYFLYIAGFMWFILTLKKKMYKYQFGQFAWTHMILIVVFTQSAFTVVNIFEGIFWFLLPASLIAVNDVAAYFFGFFFGKTPLIKLSPKKTWEGFIGASVATTISAFVLANVFGHFQWLTCPRKDLSTGWLHCDPGPLFMPEYHPLPGWISQWLPWKEIAILPVQWHALCLGLFASIIAPFGGFFASGFKRAFKIKDFGDSIPGHGGFTDRMDCQMVMAVFAYIYHQSFVVPQDYTVEMIMDEILSSLTLEEQQNLYKKLGQILQDRVLGLSQS
;
A
#
# COMPACT_ATOMS: atom_id res chain seq x y z
N MET A 1 6.98 -81.06 -10.43
CA MET A 1 6.45 -82.43 -10.60
C MET A 1 5.01 -82.34 -11.07
N GLN A 2 4.46 -83.42 -11.64
CA GLN A 2 3.01 -83.64 -11.80
C GLN A 2 2.32 -83.67 -10.41
N LYS A 3 0.99 -83.57 -10.22
CA LYS A 3 -0.21 -83.55 -11.11
C LYS A 3 -1.25 -82.58 -10.43
N ASP A 4 -2.57 -82.50 -10.65
CA ASP A 4 -3.53 -83.32 -11.39
C ASP A 4 -4.81 -82.58 -11.90
N HIS A 5 -5.77 -83.35 -12.42
CA HIS A 5 -7.08 -83.05 -13.02
C HIS A 5 -8.06 -82.16 -12.24
N GLY A 6 -9.00 -81.53 -12.98
CA GLY A 6 -10.27 -81.02 -12.46
C GLY A 6 -11.04 -80.19 -13.50
N ALA A 7 -12.05 -80.77 -14.16
CA ALA A 7 -12.85 -80.09 -15.19
C ALA A 7 -14.31 -79.90 -14.78
N ASN A 8 -14.84 -78.69 -14.92
CA ASN A 8 -16.26 -78.41 -15.18
C ASN A 8 -16.46 -76.94 -15.63
N ALA A 9 -17.52 -76.70 -16.39
CA ALA A 9 -17.95 -75.41 -16.94
C ALA A 9 -19.39 -75.10 -16.46
N PRO A 10 -20.00 -73.92 -16.74
CA PRO A 10 -19.51 -72.74 -17.46
C PRO A 10 -19.50 -71.45 -16.61
N ALA A 11 -19.21 -70.30 -17.23
CA ALA A 11 -18.92 -69.04 -16.53
C ALA A 11 -20.15 -68.17 -16.19
N THR A 12 -20.16 -67.60 -14.99
CA THR A 12 -21.00 -66.44 -14.59
C THR A 12 -20.13 -65.37 -13.89
N PRO A 13 -19.71 -64.29 -14.58
CA PRO A 13 -18.81 -63.29 -14.00
C PRO A 13 -19.55 -62.27 -13.13
N THR A 14 -19.62 -62.53 -11.82
CA THR A 14 -20.07 -61.55 -10.81
C THR A 14 -18.90 -60.74 -10.22
N SER A 15 -19.20 -59.51 -9.79
CA SER A 15 -18.33 -58.57 -9.06
C SER A 15 -17.25 -57.85 -9.87
N GLY A 16 -17.49 -56.54 -10.08
CA GLY A 16 -16.56 -55.60 -10.69
C GLY A 16 -16.89 -54.15 -10.31
N ARG A 17 -16.96 -53.83 -9.01
CA ARG A 17 -17.28 -52.47 -8.52
C ARG A 17 -16.16 -51.48 -8.87
N VAL A 18 -16.20 -50.92 -10.07
CA VAL A 18 -15.26 -49.89 -10.53
C VAL A 18 -15.39 -48.64 -9.67
N ARG A 19 -14.27 -48.27 -9.04
CA ARG A 19 -14.17 -47.21 -8.04
C ARG A 19 -14.14 -45.84 -8.74
N HIS A 20 -15.30 -45.20 -8.90
CA HIS A 20 -15.43 -43.88 -9.57
C HIS A 20 -14.55 -42.80 -8.90
N ARG A 21 -13.34 -42.63 -9.44
CA ARG A 21 -12.39 -41.59 -9.03
C ARG A 21 -12.84 -40.26 -9.64
N ARG A 22 -13.57 -39.46 -8.85
CA ARG A 22 -14.09 -38.13 -9.23
C ARG A 22 -12.94 -37.15 -9.56
N ARG A 23 -12.43 -37.20 -10.80
CA ARG A 23 -11.40 -36.30 -11.34
C ARG A 23 -12.10 -35.08 -11.93
N SER A 24 -12.11 -33.99 -11.18
CA SER A 24 -12.85 -32.76 -11.54
C SER A 24 -11.94 -31.70 -12.17
N ASN A 25 -12.51 -30.96 -13.12
CA ASN A 25 -11.99 -29.74 -13.76
C ASN A 25 -10.90 -29.94 -14.82
N GLU A 26 -11.33 -30.34 -16.02
CA GLU A 26 -10.84 -29.72 -17.26
C GLU A 26 -11.76 -28.54 -17.60
N PHE A 27 -11.24 -27.48 -18.23
CA PHE A 27 -12.03 -26.33 -18.67
C PHE A 27 -12.55 -26.60 -20.09
N PRO A 28 -13.84 -26.35 -20.39
CA PRO A 28 -14.34 -26.50 -21.75
C PRO A 28 -13.74 -25.43 -22.68
N VAL A 29 -13.31 -25.86 -23.87
CA VAL A 29 -12.83 -24.97 -24.94
C VAL A 29 -14.05 -24.37 -25.66
N GLU A 30 -14.05 -23.06 -25.87
CA GLU A 30 -15.04 -22.40 -26.73
C GLU A 30 -14.74 -22.71 -28.21
N MET A 31 -15.40 -23.73 -28.76
CA MET A 31 -15.65 -23.85 -30.19
C MET A 31 -17.08 -23.42 -30.50
N GLY A 32 -17.24 -22.45 -31.39
CA GLY A 32 -18.55 -21.95 -31.80
C GLY A 32 -19.29 -22.92 -32.73
N ARG A 33 -20.61 -23.00 -32.56
CA ARG A 33 -21.55 -23.36 -33.63
C ARG A 33 -22.74 -22.39 -33.59
N ALA A 34 -23.24 -22.05 -34.76
CA ALA A 34 -24.31 -21.07 -34.90
C ALA A 34 -25.64 -21.61 -34.38
N ASN A 35 -26.35 -20.77 -33.63
CA ASN A 35 -27.80 -20.68 -33.64
C ASN A 35 -28.18 -19.23 -33.29
N GLY A 36 -28.83 -18.54 -34.22
CA GLY A 36 -29.35 -17.19 -33.97
C GLY A 36 -30.54 -17.19 -33.01
N ASN A 37 -31.03 -16.00 -32.70
CA ASN A 37 -32.33 -15.77 -32.04
C ASN A 37 -32.44 -16.08 -30.54
N HIS A 38 -31.33 -16.12 -29.78
CA HIS A 38 -31.41 -16.07 -28.29
C HIS A 38 -30.40 -15.12 -27.61
N LEU A 39 -29.85 -14.16 -28.36
CA LEU A 39 -28.78 -13.24 -27.91
C LEU A 39 -29.24 -11.95 -27.21
N LEU A 40 -30.55 -11.67 -27.12
CA LEU A 40 -31.09 -10.41 -26.57
C LEU A 40 -31.85 -10.55 -25.24
N ALA A 41 -31.81 -11.73 -24.60
CA ALA A 41 -32.57 -12.04 -23.39
C ALA A 41 -31.86 -11.70 -22.06
N TYR A 42 -30.78 -10.89 -22.05
CA TYR A 42 -29.98 -10.65 -20.84
C TYR A 42 -29.32 -9.26 -20.71
N ASP A 43 -30.00 -8.17 -21.11
CA ASP A 43 -29.41 -6.82 -20.95
C ASP A 43 -29.79 -6.11 -19.62
N GLN A 44 -30.98 -6.37 -19.05
CA GLN A 44 -31.42 -5.73 -17.78
C GLN A 44 -30.44 -5.96 -16.62
N ASN A 45 -29.93 -7.19 -16.44
CA ASN A 45 -28.95 -7.50 -15.38
C ASN A 45 -27.58 -6.87 -15.66
N LYS A 46 -27.21 -6.64 -16.93
CA LYS A 46 -25.98 -5.96 -17.33
C LYS A 46 -26.07 -4.46 -17.03
N TYR A 47 -27.16 -3.79 -17.43
CA TYR A 47 -27.41 -2.40 -17.05
C TYR A 47 -27.51 -2.22 -15.53
N ARG A 48 -28.22 -3.11 -14.82
CA ARG A 48 -28.29 -3.08 -13.35
C ARG A 48 -26.91 -3.24 -12.69
N SER A 49 -26.05 -4.11 -13.23
CA SER A 49 -24.66 -4.26 -12.74
C SER A 49 -23.81 -3.02 -13.01
N MET A 50 -23.95 -2.40 -14.19
CA MET A 50 -23.27 -1.14 -14.52
C MET A 50 -23.76 0.03 -13.65
N TRP A 51 -25.06 0.12 -13.39
CA TRP A 51 -25.65 1.14 -12.51
C TRP A 51 -25.18 0.99 -11.06
N VAL A 52 -25.23 -0.23 -10.50
CA VAL A 52 -24.71 -0.52 -9.16
C VAL A 52 -23.23 -0.14 -9.04
N ARG A 53 -22.42 -0.38 -10.07
CA ARG A 53 -21.03 0.09 -10.11
C ARG A 53 -20.93 1.61 -10.16
N ALA A 54 -21.61 2.29 -11.09
CA ALA A 54 -21.56 3.75 -11.20
C ALA A 54 -21.95 4.45 -9.89
N CYS A 55 -23.02 4.00 -9.25
CA CYS A 55 -23.45 4.53 -7.96
C CYS A 55 -22.45 4.23 -6.83
N SER A 56 -21.87 3.02 -6.75
CA SER A 56 -20.89 2.72 -5.71
C SER A 56 -19.54 3.39 -5.94
N SER A 57 -19.10 3.59 -7.20
CA SER A 57 -17.93 4.42 -7.53
C SER A 57 -18.15 5.87 -7.10
N LEU A 58 -19.31 6.46 -7.41
CA LEU A 58 -19.64 7.84 -7.04
C LEU A 58 -19.71 8.02 -5.52
N TRP A 59 -20.33 7.06 -4.81
CA TRP A 59 -20.41 7.10 -3.35
C TRP A 59 -19.05 6.93 -2.67
N MET A 60 -18.18 6.04 -3.20
CA MET A 60 -16.79 5.91 -2.76
C MET A 60 -15.98 7.20 -2.99
N LEU A 61 -16.13 7.83 -4.16
CA LEU A 61 -15.45 9.09 -4.48
C LEU A 61 -15.90 10.23 -3.57
N ALA A 62 -17.21 10.40 -3.38
CA ALA A 62 -17.76 11.41 -2.48
C ALA A 62 -17.32 11.18 -1.02
N GLY A 63 -17.33 9.92 -0.54
CA GLY A 63 -16.83 9.55 0.78
C GLY A 63 -15.34 9.82 0.96
N PHE A 64 -14.52 9.53 -0.05
CA PHE A 64 -13.08 9.81 -0.03
C PHE A 64 -12.79 11.31 -0.01
N LEU A 65 -13.47 12.11 -0.85
CA LEU A 65 -13.35 13.57 -0.86
C LEU A 65 -13.78 14.19 0.48
N LEU A 66 -14.85 13.69 1.10
CA LEU A 66 -15.27 14.10 2.44
C LEU A 66 -14.19 13.77 3.50
N ILE A 67 -13.56 12.59 3.43
CA ILE A 67 -12.49 12.20 4.34
C ILE A 67 -11.23 13.06 4.16
N LEU A 68 -10.88 13.45 2.92
CA LEU A 68 -9.81 14.41 2.64
C LEU A 68 -10.12 15.81 3.19
N TYR A 69 -11.36 16.27 3.09
CA TYR A 69 -11.82 17.54 3.65
C TYR A 69 -11.78 17.54 5.19
N LEU A 70 -12.05 16.40 5.84
CA LEU A 70 -11.95 16.25 7.30
C LEU A 70 -10.50 16.11 7.81
N GLY A 71 -9.55 15.74 6.95
CA GLY A 71 -8.11 15.90 7.20
C GLY A 71 -7.36 14.69 7.75
N HIS A 72 -6.09 14.90 8.09
CA HIS A 72 -5.05 13.88 8.35
C HIS A 72 -5.53 12.73 9.24
N LEU A 73 -6.23 13.03 10.33
CA LEU A 73 -6.71 12.02 11.29
C LEU A 73 -7.85 11.15 10.76
N TYR A 74 -8.74 11.70 9.93
CA TYR A 74 -9.84 10.96 9.31
C TYR A 74 -9.31 10.08 8.16
N ILE A 75 -8.30 10.56 7.42
CA ILE A 75 -7.59 9.76 6.41
C ILE A 75 -6.84 8.61 7.09
N TRP A 76 -6.16 8.86 8.23
CA TRP A 76 -5.56 7.80 9.04
C TRP A 76 -6.59 6.76 9.50
N ALA A 77 -7.73 7.20 10.06
CA ALA A 77 -8.80 6.30 10.48
C ALA A 77 -9.35 5.47 9.31
N MET A 78 -9.50 6.07 8.12
CA MET A 78 -9.87 5.36 6.89
C MET A 78 -8.84 4.28 6.51
N VAL A 79 -7.53 4.58 6.58
CA VAL A 79 -6.48 3.58 6.33
C VAL A 79 -6.56 2.41 7.31
N VAL A 80 -6.80 2.68 8.60
CA VAL A 80 -7.01 1.62 9.62
C VAL A 80 -8.25 0.77 9.31
N ILE A 81 -9.35 1.39 8.86
CA ILE A 81 -10.59 0.67 8.49
C ILE A 81 -10.36 -0.22 7.25
N ILE A 82 -9.74 0.32 6.19
CA ILE A 82 -9.37 -0.43 4.98
C ILE A 82 -8.47 -1.62 5.35
N GLN A 83 -7.50 -1.40 6.24
CA GLN A 83 -6.60 -2.44 6.71
C GLN A 83 -7.33 -3.61 7.41
N ILE A 84 -8.30 -3.31 8.27
CA ILE A 84 -9.12 -4.31 8.95
C ILE A 84 -9.93 -5.14 7.93
N PHE A 85 -10.45 -4.50 6.86
CA PHE A 85 -11.11 -5.22 5.78
C PHE A 85 -10.16 -6.10 4.97
N MET A 86 -8.97 -5.61 4.58
CA MET A 86 -7.96 -6.40 3.86
C MET A 86 -7.49 -7.62 4.66
N ALA A 87 -7.17 -7.44 5.95
CA ALA A 87 -6.78 -8.55 6.81
C ALA A 87 -7.91 -9.56 6.98
N ARG A 88 -9.16 -9.09 7.12
CA ARG A 88 -10.36 -9.94 7.15
C ARG A 88 -10.55 -10.73 5.85
N GLU A 89 -10.34 -10.13 4.68
CA GLU A 89 -10.41 -10.81 3.37
C GLU A 89 -9.33 -11.91 3.27
N LEU A 90 -8.07 -11.55 3.50
CA LEU A 90 -6.93 -12.46 3.40
C LEU A 90 -7.02 -13.62 4.41
N PHE A 91 -7.37 -13.35 5.68
CA PHE A 91 -7.65 -14.41 6.65
C PHE A 91 -8.87 -15.25 6.27
N ASN A 92 -9.87 -14.69 5.59
CA ASN A 92 -11.06 -15.45 5.20
C ASN A 92 -10.78 -16.46 4.09
N LEU A 93 -9.93 -16.12 3.11
CA LEU A 93 -9.58 -16.94 1.94
C LEU A 93 -8.75 -18.18 2.28
N LEU A 94 -7.80 -18.05 3.20
CA LEU A 94 -6.86 -19.13 3.54
C LEU A 94 -7.50 -20.26 4.35
N ARG A 95 -8.68 -20.04 4.92
CA ARG A 95 -9.40 -20.99 5.76
C ARG A 95 -10.02 -22.10 4.93
N LYS A 96 -9.89 -23.32 5.44
CA LYS A 96 -10.65 -24.48 4.95
C LYS A 96 -11.71 -24.82 5.98
N ALA A 97 -12.99 -24.57 5.63
CA ALA A 97 -14.12 -24.75 6.53
C ALA A 97 -14.26 -26.17 7.17
N HIS A 98 -13.64 -27.20 6.59
CA HIS A 98 -13.61 -28.56 7.17
C HIS A 98 -12.43 -28.81 8.14
N GLU A 99 -11.33 -28.05 8.01
CA GLU A 99 -10.18 -28.12 8.93
C GLU A 99 -10.41 -27.18 10.12
N ASP A 100 -10.96 -25.98 9.89
CA ASP A 100 -11.33 -24.99 10.93
C ASP A 100 -12.30 -25.54 11.98
N LYS A 101 -13.29 -26.36 11.57
CA LYS A 101 -14.24 -27.02 12.49
C LYS A 101 -13.54 -27.92 13.54
N ARG A 102 -12.26 -28.27 13.35
CA ARG A 102 -11.45 -29.07 14.27
C ARG A 102 -10.58 -28.20 15.20
N LEU A 103 -10.50 -26.89 14.95
CA LEU A 103 -9.61 -25.92 15.61
C LEU A 103 -10.34 -24.60 15.95
N PRO A 104 -11.42 -24.61 16.77
CA PRO A 104 -12.29 -23.45 16.97
C PRO A 104 -11.58 -22.19 17.50
N GLY A 105 -10.51 -22.34 18.31
CA GLY A 105 -9.74 -21.21 18.83
C GLY A 105 -8.82 -20.52 17.82
N PHE A 106 -8.49 -21.15 16.68
CA PHE A 106 -7.44 -20.65 15.76
C PHE A 106 -7.84 -19.32 15.08
N ARG A 107 -9.15 -19.05 14.95
CA ARG A 107 -9.65 -17.74 14.51
C ARG A 107 -9.25 -16.62 15.49
N ILE A 108 -9.37 -16.85 16.79
CA ILE A 108 -9.07 -15.84 17.82
C ILE A 108 -7.56 -15.58 17.83
N LEU A 109 -6.75 -16.65 17.71
CA LEU A 109 -5.30 -16.58 17.62
C LEU A 109 -4.80 -15.70 16.45
N ASN A 110 -5.37 -15.84 15.25
CA ASN A 110 -5.02 -14.96 14.12
C ASN A 110 -5.37 -13.48 14.39
N TRP A 111 -6.52 -13.20 15.01
CA TRP A 111 -6.91 -11.83 15.39
C TRP A 111 -6.09 -11.27 16.57
N HIS A 112 -5.57 -12.13 17.45
CA HIS A 112 -4.64 -11.76 18.52
C HIS A 112 -3.30 -11.25 17.96
N PHE A 113 -2.71 -11.99 17.02
CA PHE A 113 -1.50 -11.53 16.32
C PHE A 113 -1.76 -10.24 15.52
N TYR A 114 -2.92 -10.11 14.86
CA TYR A 114 -3.32 -8.87 14.20
C TYR A 114 -3.41 -7.68 15.15
N PHE A 115 -4.10 -7.83 16.29
CA PHE A 115 -4.22 -6.74 17.27
C PHE A 115 -2.88 -6.39 17.92
N THR A 116 -2.01 -7.37 18.15
CA THR A 116 -0.65 -7.14 18.67
C THR A 116 0.20 -6.34 17.67
N ALA A 117 0.16 -6.68 16.38
CA ALA A 117 0.81 -5.89 15.33
C ALA A 117 0.22 -4.48 15.20
N MET A 118 -1.10 -4.35 15.33
CA MET A 118 -1.81 -3.07 15.30
C MET A 118 -1.41 -2.14 16.45
N LEU A 119 -1.30 -2.68 17.67
CA LEU A 119 -0.82 -1.96 18.85
C LEU A 119 0.65 -1.55 18.72
N PHE A 120 1.49 -2.42 18.17
CA PHE A 120 2.91 -2.13 17.93
C PHE A 120 3.10 -0.98 16.92
N VAL A 121 2.51 -1.10 15.73
CA VAL A 121 2.70 -0.14 14.63
C VAL A 121 2.05 1.20 14.94
N TYR A 122 0.74 1.23 15.18
CA TYR A 122 0.06 2.51 15.40
C TYR A 122 0.35 3.10 16.76
N GLY A 123 0.64 2.30 17.79
CA GLY A 123 1.12 2.85 19.06
C GLY A 123 2.44 3.60 18.89
N ARG A 124 3.39 3.11 18.08
CA ARG A 124 4.64 3.82 17.81
C ARG A 124 4.42 5.13 17.05
N ILE A 125 3.51 5.15 16.06
CA ILE A 125 3.19 6.36 15.30
C ILE A 125 2.44 7.37 16.17
N LEU A 126 1.41 6.91 16.88
CA LEU A 126 0.55 7.73 17.72
C LEU A 126 1.31 8.32 18.90
N SER A 127 2.14 7.53 19.60
CA SER A 127 2.88 7.98 20.78
C SER A 127 3.72 9.22 20.51
N HIS A 128 4.44 9.26 19.38
CA HIS A 128 5.27 10.40 18.98
C HIS A 128 4.45 11.68 18.72
N ARG A 129 3.27 11.59 18.10
CA ARG A 129 2.40 12.75 17.84
C ARG A 129 1.58 13.15 19.09
N LEU A 130 1.25 12.17 19.94
CA LEU A 130 0.46 12.35 21.16
C LEU A 130 1.25 13.05 22.27
N VAL A 131 2.55 12.78 22.41
CA VAL A 131 3.45 13.54 23.31
C VAL A 131 3.43 15.03 22.99
N ASN A 132 3.49 15.40 21.71
CA ASN A 132 3.44 16.79 21.26
C ASN A 132 2.09 17.48 21.55
N THR A 133 1.01 16.71 21.67
CA THR A 133 -0.37 17.24 21.80
C THR A 133 -0.82 17.35 23.27
N VAL A 134 -0.36 16.45 24.14
CA VAL A 134 -0.93 16.23 25.48
C VAL A 134 -0.26 17.06 26.59
N THR A 135 0.63 17.99 26.23
CA THR A 135 1.35 18.89 27.16
C THR A 135 0.44 19.69 28.10
N SER A 136 -0.82 19.93 27.71
CA SER A 136 -1.81 20.67 28.51
C SER A 136 -2.35 19.91 29.74
N ASP A 137 -2.59 18.59 29.63
CA ASP A 137 -3.37 17.84 30.62
C ASP A 137 -2.51 16.93 31.51
N LYS A 138 -2.12 17.44 32.68
CA LYS A 138 -1.21 16.77 33.63
C LYS A 138 -1.62 15.35 34.05
N ILE A 139 -2.92 15.03 34.08
CA ILE A 139 -3.42 13.69 34.43
C ILE A 139 -3.39 12.75 33.22
N PHE A 140 -3.94 13.19 32.08
CA PHE A 140 -3.94 12.40 30.84
C PHE A 140 -2.51 12.12 30.37
N TYR A 141 -1.65 13.13 30.39
CA TYR A 141 -0.20 13.01 30.15
C TYR A 141 0.46 11.93 31.01
N ARG A 142 0.16 11.87 32.32
CA ARG A 142 0.76 10.89 33.24
C ARG A 142 0.27 9.46 33.01
N LEU A 143 -0.92 9.26 32.43
CA LEU A 143 -1.40 7.93 32.01
C LEU A 143 -0.81 7.54 30.65
N VAL A 144 -0.93 8.43 29.66
CA VAL A 144 -0.42 8.27 28.30
C VAL A 144 1.08 8.03 28.27
N SER A 145 1.88 8.88 28.92
CA SER A 145 3.35 8.76 28.97
C SER A 145 3.80 7.42 29.57
N ARG A 146 3.11 6.91 30.60
CA ARG A 146 3.38 5.59 31.16
C ARG A 146 3.02 4.46 30.19
N LEU A 147 1.87 4.53 29.51
CA LEU A 147 1.49 3.54 28.50
C LEU A 147 2.49 3.51 27.34
N ILE A 148 2.91 4.68 26.85
CA ILE A 148 3.93 4.83 25.79
C ILE A 148 5.25 4.20 26.23
N LYS A 149 5.76 4.55 27.42
CA LYS A 149 7.05 4.06 27.94
C LYS A 149 7.15 2.53 27.96
N TYR A 150 6.06 1.84 28.29
CA TYR A 150 6.03 0.37 28.37
C TYR A 150 5.44 -0.32 27.13
N GLN A 151 5.00 0.43 26.11
CA GLN A 151 4.29 -0.11 24.95
C GLN A 151 5.08 -1.23 24.23
N MET A 152 6.38 -1.06 24.02
CA MET A 152 7.23 -2.07 23.36
C MET A 152 7.27 -3.39 24.14
N VAL A 153 7.41 -3.30 25.47
CA VAL A 153 7.44 -4.45 26.38
C VAL A 153 6.08 -5.15 26.43
N ILE A 154 4.98 -4.39 26.43
CA ILE A 154 3.60 -4.91 26.35
C ILE A 154 3.39 -5.65 25.02
N CYS A 155 3.81 -5.08 23.89
CA CYS A 155 3.69 -5.73 22.58
C CYS A 155 4.51 -7.03 22.50
N TYR A 156 5.72 -7.04 23.07
CA TYR A 156 6.55 -8.25 23.17
C TYR A 156 5.84 -9.35 23.98
N PHE A 157 5.35 -9.06 25.19
CA PHE A 157 4.65 -10.05 26.00
C PHE A 157 3.35 -10.56 25.34
N LEU A 158 2.58 -9.69 24.67
CA LEU A 158 1.41 -10.09 23.89
C LEU A 158 1.79 -11.03 22.73
N TYR A 159 2.89 -10.75 22.03
CA TYR A 159 3.38 -11.62 20.95
C TYR A 159 3.82 -13.00 21.48
N ILE A 160 4.61 -13.03 22.57
CA ILE A 160 5.06 -14.28 23.20
C ILE A 160 3.88 -15.08 23.75
N ALA A 161 2.90 -14.44 24.38
CA ALA A 161 1.66 -15.11 24.82
C ALA A 161 0.88 -15.71 23.63
N GLY A 162 0.81 -15.00 22.50
CA GLY A 162 0.25 -15.52 21.25
C GLY A 162 1.03 -16.72 20.69
N PHE A 163 2.36 -16.68 20.74
CA PHE A 163 3.21 -17.80 20.31
C PHE A 163 3.04 -19.03 21.22
N MET A 164 3.02 -18.85 22.55
CA MET A 164 2.73 -19.92 23.49
C MET A 164 1.33 -20.51 23.25
N TRP A 165 0.32 -19.67 23.00
CA TRP A 165 -1.03 -20.12 22.67
C TRP A 165 -1.06 -20.92 21.36
N PHE A 166 -0.33 -20.50 20.32
CA PHE A 166 -0.17 -21.28 19.10
C PHE A 166 0.35 -22.69 19.39
N ILE A 167 1.47 -22.81 20.12
CA ILE A 167 2.08 -24.09 20.48
C ILE A 167 1.10 -24.97 21.29
N LEU A 168 0.40 -24.41 22.27
CA LEU A 168 -0.61 -25.12 23.07
C LEU A 168 -1.84 -25.59 22.25
N THR A 169 -2.12 -25.00 21.09
CA THR A 169 -3.21 -25.45 20.20
C THR A 169 -2.79 -26.55 19.20
N LEU A 170 -1.52 -26.98 19.16
CA LEU A 170 -1.04 -27.95 18.17
C LEU A 170 -1.70 -29.33 18.32
N LYS A 171 -2.36 -29.81 17.27
CA LYS A 171 -3.03 -31.12 17.22
C LYS A 171 -2.31 -32.09 16.29
N LYS A 172 -2.03 -33.30 16.80
CA LYS A 172 -1.42 -34.41 16.04
C LYS A 172 -2.23 -34.65 14.76
N LYS A 173 -1.53 -34.88 13.64
CA LYS A 173 -2.06 -34.96 12.25
C LYS A 173 -2.51 -33.63 11.61
N MET A 174 -2.50 -32.48 12.31
CA MET A 174 -2.85 -31.16 11.73
C MET A 174 -1.69 -30.17 11.60
N TYR A 175 -0.48 -30.51 12.02
CA TYR A 175 0.67 -29.60 12.05
C TYR A 175 0.92 -28.85 10.73
N LYS A 176 0.85 -29.52 9.56
CA LYS A 176 1.05 -28.85 8.26
C LYS A 176 0.00 -27.77 7.94
N TYR A 177 -1.23 -27.90 8.46
CA TYR A 177 -2.23 -26.82 8.39
C TYR A 177 -1.90 -25.72 9.39
N GLN A 178 -1.59 -26.06 10.64
CA GLN A 178 -1.38 -25.08 11.71
C GLN A 178 -0.13 -24.22 11.48
N PHE A 179 1.02 -24.81 11.14
CA PHE A 179 2.21 -24.06 10.76
C PHE A 179 2.01 -23.31 9.43
N GLY A 180 1.23 -23.85 8.50
CA GLY A 180 0.83 -23.15 7.27
C GLY A 180 0.03 -21.87 7.57
N GLN A 181 -1.02 -21.96 8.37
CA GLN A 181 -1.82 -20.81 8.82
C GLN A 181 -0.97 -19.82 9.63
N PHE A 182 -0.10 -20.29 10.52
CA PHE A 182 0.80 -19.43 11.29
C PHE A 182 1.74 -18.62 10.37
N ALA A 183 2.37 -19.27 9.40
CA ALA A 183 3.25 -18.61 8.42
C ALA A 183 2.47 -17.62 7.54
N TRP A 184 1.29 -18.01 7.04
CA TRP A 184 0.42 -17.11 6.28
C TRP A 184 -0.05 -15.90 7.09
N THR A 185 -0.41 -16.09 8.36
CA THR A 185 -0.78 -14.98 9.26
C THR A 185 0.37 -13.99 9.36
N HIS A 186 1.60 -14.43 9.62
CA HIS A 186 2.75 -13.53 9.69
C HIS A 186 3.05 -12.85 8.34
N MET A 187 2.91 -13.56 7.22
CA MET A 187 3.07 -12.96 5.89
C MET A 187 1.99 -11.89 5.60
N ILE A 188 0.72 -12.14 5.94
CA ILE A 188 -0.36 -11.15 5.85
C ILE A 188 -0.05 -9.94 6.73
N LEU A 189 0.40 -10.15 7.97
CA LEU A 189 0.73 -9.05 8.87
C LEU A 189 1.86 -8.19 8.31
N ILE A 190 2.93 -8.79 7.77
CA ILE A 190 4.01 -8.04 7.10
C ILE A 190 3.43 -7.23 5.93
N VAL A 191 2.77 -7.88 4.97
CA VAL A 191 2.19 -7.23 3.77
C VAL A 191 1.26 -6.05 4.15
N VAL A 192 0.33 -6.30 5.07
CA VAL A 192 -0.77 -5.37 5.40
C VAL A 192 -0.36 -4.28 6.40
N PHE A 193 0.57 -4.55 7.34
CA PHE A 193 1.07 -3.51 8.24
C PHE A 193 2.18 -2.67 7.63
N THR A 194 3.11 -3.24 6.86
CA THR A 194 4.18 -2.46 6.19
C THR A 194 3.58 -1.42 5.25
N GLN A 195 2.59 -1.78 4.44
CA GLN A 195 1.84 -0.81 3.61
C GLN A 195 1.24 0.32 4.46
N SER A 196 0.46 -0.03 5.48
CA SER A 196 -0.29 0.95 6.26
C SER A 196 0.63 1.89 7.07
N ALA A 197 1.75 1.39 7.59
CA ALA A 197 2.70 2.17 8.37
C ALA A 197 3.27 3.32 7.53
N PHE A 198 3.80 3.02 6.34
CA PHE A 198 4.34 4.03 5.43
C PHE A 198 3.23 4.95 4.88
N THR A 199 2.06 4.41 4.55
CA THR A 199 0.90 5.23 4.13
C THR A 199 0.55 6.28 5.18
N VAL A 200 0.52 5.90 6.46
CA VAL A 200 0.17 6.81 7.56
C VAL A 200 1.27 7.83 7.84
N VAL A 201 2.56 7.45 7.80
CA VAL A 201 3.63 8.43 7.93
C VAL A 201 3.56 9.47 6.79
N ASN A 202 3.34 9.04 5.54
CA ASN A 202 3.18 9.97 4.41
C ASN A 202 2.00 10.94 4.64
N ILE A 203 0.85 10.46 5.12
CA ILE A 203 -0.30 11.33 5.47
C ILE A 203 0.10 12.42 6.49
N PHE A 204 0.88 12.07 7.52
CA PHE A 204 1.29 13.04 8.54
C PHE A 204 2.41 13.99 8.08
N GLU A 205 3.30 13.60 7.15
CA GLU A 205 4.24 14.55 6.53
C GLU A 205 3.57 15.47 5.48
N GLY A 206 2.35 15.14 5.05
CA GLY A 206 1.46 16.00 4.27
C GLY A 206 0.48 15.17 3.43
N ILE A 207 -0.80 15.54 3.39
CA ILE A 207 -1.82 14.80 2.63
C ILE A 207 -1.41 14.66 1.16
N PHE A 208 -0.68 15.64 0.60
CA PHE A 208 -0.04 15.60 -0.71
C PHE A 208 0.78 14.31 -0.96
N TRP A 209 1.63 13.90 -0.01
CA TRP A 209 2.52 12.74 -0.11
C TRP A 209 1.79 11.39 -0.02
N PHE A 210 0.52 11.41 0.33
CA PHE A 210 -0.41 10.29 0.20
C PHE A 210 -1.26 10.40 -1.09
N LEU A 211 -1.87 11.57 -1.30
CA LEU A 211 -2.90 11.80 -2.31
C LEU A 211 -2.34 11.81 -3.73
N LEU A 212 -1.17 12.42 -3.97
CA LEU A 212 -0.55 12.41 -5.30
C LEU A 212 -0.16 10.98 -5.71
N PRO A 213 0.63 10.20 -4.93
CA PRO A 213 0.90 8.80 -5.24
C PRO A 213 -0.36 7.95 -5.44
N ALA A 214 -1.36 8.09 -4.56
CA ALA A 214 -2.60 7.33 -4.68
C ALA A 214 -3.39 7.66 -5.95
N SER A 215 -3.43 8.95 -6.33
CA SER A 215 -4.07 9.42 -7.57
C SER A 215 -3.34 8.93 -8.82
N LEU A 216 -2.00 8.88 -8.80
CA LEU A 216 -1.21 8.41 -9.93
C LEU A 216 -1.43 6.93 -10.24
N ILE A 217 -1.59 6.08 -9.23
CA ILE A 217 -1.99 4.69 -9.43
C ILE A 217 -3.39 4.58 -10.06
N ALA A 218 -4.35 5.39 -9.60
CA ALA A 218 -5.70 5.41 -10.15
C ALA A 218 -5.72 5.90 -11.62
N VAL A 219 -4.99 6.97 -11.93
CA VAL A 219 -4.78 7.47 -13.30
C VAL A 219 -4.14 6.40 -14.17
N ASN A 220 -3.10 5.72 -13.68
CA ASN A 220 -2.38 4.69 -14.44
C ASN A 220 -3.28 3.49 -14.79
N ASP A 221 -4.06 2.95 -13.85
CA ASP A 221 -4.98 1.85 -14.15
C ASP A 221 -6.12 2.28 -15.11
N VAL A 222 -6.62 3.52 -15.00
CA VAL A 222 -7.62 4.08 -15.94
C VAL A 222 -7.04 4.27 -17.34
N ALA A 223 -5.83 4.85 -17.45
CA ALA A 223 -5.15 5.03 -18.73
C ALA A 223 -4.79 3.68 -19.36
N ALA A 224 -4.29 2.72 -18.56
CA ALA A 224 -3.98 1.37 -19.05
C ALA A 224 -5.22 0.64 -19.59
N TYR A 225 -6.39 0.87 -18.99
CA TYR A 225 -7.66 0.40 -19.51
C TYR A 225 -8.02 1.07 -20.85
N PHE A 226 -7.96 2.41 -20.96
CA PHE A 226 -8.31 3.12 -22.19
C PHE A 226 -7.36 2.81 -23.35
N PHE A 227 -6.04 2.94 -23.16
CA PHE A 227 -5.06 2.61 -24.22
C PHE A 227 -5.08 1.11 -24.55
N GLY A 228 -5.26 0.24 -23.54
CA GLY A 228 -5.43 -1.20 -23.74
C GLY A 228 -6.70 -1.58 -24.50
N PHE A 229 -7.78 -0.80 -24.38
CA PHE A 229 -9.04 -1.01 -25.13
C PHE A 229 -8.93 -0.57 -26.59
N PHE A 230 -8.35 0.60 -26.87
CA PHE A 230 -8.27 1.14 -28.23
C PHE A 230 -7.09 0.60 -29.06
N PHE A 231 -5.95 0.32 -28.43
CA PHE A 231 -4.70 -0.04 -29.13
C PHE A 231 -4.14 -1.41 -28.75
N GLY A 232 -4.72 -2.08 -27.75
CA GLY A 232 -4.21 -3.34 -27.21
C GLY A 232 -4.23 -4.48 -28.22
N LYS A 233 -3.04 -5.02 -28.53
CA LYS A 233 -2.86 -6.16 -29.44
C LYS A 233 -1.93 -7.21 -28.84
N THR A 234 -0.88 -6.81 -28.14
CA THR A 234 0.14 -7.70 -27.60
C THR A 234 0.00 -7.89 -26.08
N PRO A 235 -0.26 -9.11 -25.57
CA PRO A 235 -0.46 -9.35 -24.14
C PRO A 235 0.87 -9.20 -23.36
N LEU A 236 0.82 -8.47 -22.26
CA LEU A 236 1.99 -8.08 -21.47
C LEU A 236 2.59 -9.25 -20.67
N ILE A 237 1.73 -10.03 -19.99
CA ILE A 237 2.13 -11.21 -19.20
C ILE A 237 1.08 -12.31 -19.35
N LYS A 238 1.49 -13.55 -19.63
CA LYS A 238 0.60 -14.73 -19.80
C LYS A 238 -0.37 -14.97 -18.62
N LEU A 239 0.01 -14.51 -17.43
CA LEU A 239 -0.78 -14.57 -16.18
C LEU A 239 -2.03 -13.67 -16.20
N SER A 240 -2.01 -12.59 -16.98
CA SER A 240 -3.10 -11.62 -17.12
C SER A 240 -3.26 -11.20 -18.58
N PRO A 241 -3.85 -12.06 -19.44
CA PRO A 241 -3.90 -11.84 -20.89
C PRO A 241 -4.77 -10.64 -21.33
N LYS A 242 -5.41 -9.93 -20.38
CA LYS A 242 -6.15 -8.68 -20.63
C LYS A 242 -5.33 -7.40 -20.40
N LYS A 243 -4.12 -7.48 -19.83
CA LYS A 243 -3.19 -6.34 -19.77
C LYS A 243 -2.23 -6.44 -20.96
N THR A 244 -2.08 -5.35 -21.73
CA THR A 244 -1.31 -5.31 -22.98
C THR A 244 -0.12 -4.36 -22.90
N TRP A 245 0.87 -4.53 -23.77
CA TRP A 245 2.02 -3.62 -23.85
C TRP A 245 1.62 -2.22 -24.31
N GLU A 246 0.71 -2.10 -25.28
CA GLU A 246 0.26 -0.80 -25.80
C GLU A 246 -0.49 -0.02 -24.71
N GLY A 247 -1.28 -0.72 -23.89
CA GLY A 247 -1.94 -0.15 -22.71
C GLY A 247 -0.96 0.31 -21.65
N PHE A 248 0.08 -0.47 -21.35
CA PHE A 248 1.11 -0.14 -20.37
C PHE A 248 1.98 1.06 -20.78
N ILE A 249 2.39 1.14 -22.04
CA ILE A 249 3.17 2.26 -22.58
C ILE A 249 2.33 3.55 -22.58
N GLY A 250 1.10 3.49 -23.09
CA GLY A 250 0.18 4.64 -23.08
C GLY A 250 -0.14 5.13 -21.66
N ALA A 251 -0.31 4.21 -20.71
CA ALA A 251 -0.50 4.54 -19.31
C ALA A 251 0.72 5.25 -18.69
N SER A 252 1.94 4.84 -19.03
CA SER A 252 3.14 5.50 -18.50
C SER A 252 3.29 6.93 -18.99
N VAL A 253 3.07 7.18 -20.29
CA VAL A 253 3.06 8.55 -20.83
C VAL A 253 1.98 9.40 -20.16
N ALA A 254 0.74 8.90 -20.08
CA ALA A 254 -0.37 9.62 -19.48
C ALA A 254 -0.17 9.88 -17.97
N THR A 255 0.40 8.94 -17.23
CA THR A 255 0.65 9.07 -15.78
C THR A 255 1.76 10.06 -15.49
N THR A 256 2.86 10.06 -16.27
CA THR A 256 3.95 11.04 -16.15
C THR A 256 3.46 12.46 -16.43
N ILE A 257 2.66 12.67 -17.49
CA ILE A 257 2.03 13.97 -17.78
C ILE A 257 1.08 14.37 -16.63
N SER A 258 0.25 13.44 -16.17
CA SER A 258 -0.70 13.68 -15.07
C SER A 258 0.01 14.00 -13.75
N ALA A 259 1.22 13.48 -13.50
CA ALA A 259 2.00 13.80 -12.32
C ALA A 259 2.44 15.27 -12.30
N PHE A 260 2.92 15.78 -13.44
CA PHE A 260 3.29 17.19 -13.58
C PHE A 260 2.09 18.12 -13.31
N VAL A 261 0.91 17.76 -13.84
CA VAL A 261 -0.32 18.56 -13.70
C VAL A 261 -0.92 18.44 -12.29
N LEU A 262 -1.09 17.23 -11.75
CA LEU A 262 -1.70 17.02 -10.42
C LEU A 262 -0.82 17.57 -9.30
N ALA A 263 0.51 17.52 -9.42
CA ALA A 263 1.39 18.14 -8.44
C ALA A 263 1.29 19.66 -8.44
N ASN A 264 1.08 20.29 -9.60
CA ASN A 264 0.78 21.71 -9.67
C ASN A 264 -0.56 22.04 -8.99
N VAL A 265 -1.63 21.32 -9.34
CA VAL A 265 -2.97 21.53 -8.75
C VAL A 265 -2.97 21.32 -7.23
N PHE A 266 -2.41 20.20 -6.75
CA PHE A 266 -2.40 19.90 -5.31
C PHE A 266 -1.43 20.77 -4.51
N GLY A 267 -0.33 21.23 -5.11
CA GLY A 267 0.70 22.05 -4.44
C GLY A 267 0.19 23.42 -3.98
N HIS A 268 -0.80 24.00 -4.65
CA HIS A 268 -1.41 25.28 -4.27
C HIS A 268 -2.28 25.21 -3.00
N PHE A 269 -2.68 24.02 -2.54
CA PHE A 269 -3.55 23.87 -1.37
C PHE A 269 -2.73 23.61 -0.10
N GLN A 270 -2.54 24.63 0.75
CA GLN A 270 -1.83 24.52 2.04
C GLN A 270 -2.34 23.36 2.91
N TRP A 271 -3.65 23.08 2.91
CA TRP A 271 -4.22 21.93 3.62
C TRP A 271 -3.65 20.57 3.19
N LEU A 272 -3.25 20.44 1.92
CA LEU A 272 -2.62 19.24 1.40
C LEU A 272 -1.12 19.19 1.68
N THR A 273 -0.43 20.34 1.62
CA THR A 273 1.03 20.41 1.72
C THR A 273 1.54 20.52 3.17
N CYS A 274 0.77 21.06 4.10
CA CYS A 274 1.21 21.24 5.49
C CYS A 274 1.36 19.91 6.26
N PRO A 275 2.52 19.65 6.90
CA PRO A 275 2.74 18.48 7.76
C PRO A 275 2.01 18.63 9.11
N ARG A 276 1.51 17.51 9.64
CA ARG A 276 0.82 17.42 10.94
C ARG A 276 1.72 16.77 11.99
N LYS A 277 2.13 17.53 13.01
CA LYS A 277 3.03 17.07 14.10
C LYS A 277 2.29 16.69 15.38
N ASP A 278 0.97 16.90 15.42
CA ASP A 278 0.06 16.79 16.57
C ASP A 278 -1.26 16.04 16.19
N LEU A 279 -2.25 16.04 17.09
CA LEU A 279 -3.53 15.32 16.95
C LEU A 279 -4.78 16.21 17.06
N SER A 280 -4.68 17.51 16.76
CA SER A 280 -5.88 18.36 16.55
C SER A 280 -6.50 18.13 15.16
N THR A 281 -7.81 18.39 15.04
CA THR A 281 -8.60 18.29 13.80
C THR A 281 -8.74 19.62 13.05
N GLY A 282 -8.23 20.73 13.59
CA GLY A 282 -8.37 22.05 13.00
C GLY A 282 -7.56 22.26 11.71
N TRP A 283 -8.00 23.18 10.85
CA TRP A 283 -7.33 23.55 9.61
C TRP A 283 -5.91 24.10 9.87
N LEU A 284 -4.91 23.54 9.19
CA LEU A 284 -3.54 24.07 9.26
C LEU A 284 -3.37 25.23 8.29
N HIS A 285 -2.63 26.24 8.75
CA HIS A 285 -1.94 27.19 7.90
C HIS A 285 -0.45 27.08 8.27
N CYS A 286 0.41 26.97 7.27
CA CYS A 286 1.86 26.92 7.42
C CYS A 286 2.49 27.66 6.25
N ASP A 287 3.75 28.07 6.39
CA ASP A 287 4.61 28.25 5.22
C ASP A 287 4.78 26.86 4.57
N PRO A 288 4.36 26.65 3.31
CA PRO A 288 4.50 25.36 2.65
C PRO A 288 5.96 25.06 2.25
N GLY A 289 6.88 26.02 2.38
CA GLY A 289 8.30 25.87 2.11
C GLY A 289 8.65 25.93 0.62
N PRO A 290 9.97 25.96 0.29
CA PRO A 290 10.46 26.27 -1.05
C PRO A 290 9.97 25.29 -2.12
N LEU A 291 9.72 24.03 -1.75
CA LEU A 291 9.25 22.99 -2.69
C LEU A 291 7.90 23.31 -3.35
N PHE A 292 7.09 24.14 -2.68
CA PHE A 292 5.74 24.53 -3.07
C PHE A 292 5.61 26.04 -3.34
N MET A 293 6.74 26.74 -3.52
CA MET A 293 6.76 28.11 -4.05
C MET A 293 7.00 28.07 -5.57
N PRO A 294 6.28 28.88 -6.38
CA PRO A 294 6.44 28.86 -7.83
C PRO A 294 7.73 29.57 -8.27
N GLU A 295 8.62 28.83 -8.94
CA GLU A 295 9.75 29.40 -9.65
C GLU A 295 9.33 29.82 -11.06
N TYR A 296 9.72 31.02 -11.49
CA TYR A 296 9.40 31.55 -12.82
C TYR A 296 10.57 31.29 -13.75
N HIS A 297 10.33 30.53 -14.83
CA HIS A 297 11.33 30.26 -15.86
C HIS A 297 10.94 30.92 -17.19
N PRO A 298 11.86 31.62 -17.88
CA PRO A 298 11.59 32.22 -19.17
C PRO A 298 11.39 31.14 -20.24
N LEU A 299 10.41 31.37 -21.13
CA LEU A 299 10.09 30.43 -22.20
C LEU A 299 11.19 30.40 -23.28
N PRO A 300 11.54 29.21 -23.81
CA PRO A 300 12.41 29.09 -24.98
C PRO A 300 11.92 29.96 -26.14
N GLY A 301 12.85 30.62 -26.84
CA GLY A 301 12.54 31.63 -27.86
C GLY A 301 11.70 31.16 -29.06
N TRP A 302 11.56 29.85 -29.27
CA TRP A 302 10.70 29.25 -30.28
C TRP A 302 9.25 29.04 -29.81
N ILE A 303 8.99 29.12 -28.50
CA ILE A 303 7.64 28.98 -27.89
C ILE A 303 7.04 30.35 -27.59
N SER A 304 7.85 31.33 -27.14
CA SER A 304 7.40 32.70 -26.87
C SER A 304 7.01 33.52 -28.11
N GLN A 305 7.19 32.96 -29.31
CA GLN A 305 6.63 33.47 -30.57
C GLN A 305 5.18 33.02 -30.81
N TRP A 306 4.72 31.96 -30.15
CA TRP A 306 3.41 31.31 -30.38
C TRP A 306 2.43 31.46 -29.22
N LEU A 307 2.91 31.81 -28.01
CA LEU A 307 2.08 32.08 -26.84
C LEU A 307 2.25 33.53 -26.34
N PRO A 308 1.19 34.16 -25.79
CA PRO A 308 1.25 35.53 -25.26
C PRO A 308 1.98 35.64 -23.91
N TRP A 309 2.32 34.52 -23.28
CA TRP A 309 3.04 34.46 -22.01
C TRP A 309 4.54 34.28 -22.29
N LYS A 310 5.40 34.95 -21.51
CA LYS A 310 6.86 34.91 -21.67
C LYS A 310 7.57 34.01 -20.66
N GLU A 311 6.88 33.63 -19.60
CA GLU A 311 7.39 32.86 -18.46
C GLU A 311 6.37 31.80 -18.08
N ILE A 312 6.83 30.71 -17.46
CA ILE A 312 5.99 29.69 -16.84
C ILE A 312 6.39 29.55 -15.37
N ALA A 313 5.40 29.57 -14.49
CA ALA A 313 5.55 29.20 -13.09
C ALA A 313 5.59 27.67 -12.95
N ILE A 314 6.68 27.13 -12.41
CA ILE A 314 6.85 25.70 -12.09
C ILE A 314 7.13 25.59 -10.59
N LEU A 315 6.39 24.72 -9.91
CA LEU A 315 6.64 24.38 -8.51
C LEU A 315 7.72 23.28 -8.47
N PRO A 316 8.81 23.40 -7.67
CA PRO A 316 9.87 22.39 -7.61
C PRO A 316 9.36 20.96 -7.32
N VAL A 317 8.27 20.81 -6.56
CA VAL A 317 7.60 19.52 -6.32
C VAL A 317 7.17 18.79 -7.61
N GLN A 318 6.97 19.50 -8.73
CA GLN A 318 6.59 18.87 -10.01
C GLN A 318 7.71 17.97 -10.57
N TRP A 319 8.99 18.23 -10.26
CA TRP A 319 10.09 17.35 -10.62
C TRP A 319 10.08 16.05 -9.82
N HIS A 320 9.82 16.14 -8.51
CA HIS A 320 9.59 14.97 -7.65
C HIS A 320 8.36 14.18 -8.07
N ALA A 321 7.30 14.86 -8.53
CA ALA A 321 6.12 14.22 -9.07
C ALA A 321 6.39 13.39 -10.33
N LEU A 322 7.27 13.84 -11.24
CA LEU A 322 7.67 13.05 -12.40
C LEU A 322 8.35 11.73 -11.97
N CYS A 323 9.23 11.76 -10.97
CA CYS A 323 9.81 10.55 -10.38
C CYS A 323 8.74 9.60 -9.79
N LEU A 324 7.76 10.15 -9.07
CA LEU A 324 6.63 9.39 -8.54
C LEU A 324 5.73 8.81 -9.66
N GLY A 325 5.49 9.54 -10.75
CA GLY A 325 4.68 9.11 -11.90
C GLY A 325 5.34 8.01 -12.74
N LEU A 326 6.66 8.10 -12.94
CA LEU A 326 7.45 7.04 -13.57
C LEU A 326 7.42 5.76 -12.73
N PHE A 327 7.60 5.85 -11.41
CA PHE A 327 7.48 4.68 -10.53
C PHE A 327 6.06 4.11 -10.48
N ALA A 328 5.04 4.98 -10.38
CA ALA A 328 3.63 4.59 -10.32
C ALA A 328 3.15 3.87 -11.60
N SER A 329 3.74 4.18 -12.75
CA SER A 329 3.39 3.54 -14.02
C SER A 329 4.26 2.35 -14.39
N ILE A 330 5.57 2.37 -14.10
CA ILE A 330 6.49 1.31 -14.50
C ILE A 330 6.55 0.20 -13.44
N ILE A 331 6.70 0.55 -12.15
CA ILE A 331 7.06 -0.41 -11.09
C ILE A 331 5.86 -0.80 -10.23
N ALA A 332 5.02 0.15 -9.82
CA ALA A 332 3.89 -0.15 -8.95
C ALA A 332 2.87 -1.19 -9.50
N PRO A 333 2.62 -1.30 -10.84
CA PRO A 333 1.73 -2.33 -11.38
C PRO A 333 2.19 -3.78 -11.13
N PHE A 334 3.46 -4.00 -10.76
CA PHE A 334 3.95 -5.31 -10.33
C PHE A 334 3.32 -5.79 -9.02
N GLY A 335 2.83 -4.88 -8.15
CA GLY A 335 1.97 -5.24 -7.02
C GLY A 335 0.69 -5.95 -7.48
N GLY A 336 0.00 -5.37 -8.46
CA GLY A 336 -1.18 -5.97 -9.09
C GLY A 336 -0.89 -7.25 -9.90
N PHE A 337 0.29 -7.39 -10.50
CA PHE A 337 0.71 -8.66 -11.12
C PHE A 337 0.94 -9.75 -10.06
N PHE A 338 1.59 -9.43 -8.94
CA PHE A 338 1.80 -10.36 -7.82
C PHE A 338 0.48 -10.80 -7.20
N ALA A 339 -0.42 -9.86 -6.89
CA ALA A 339 -1.74 -10.14 -6.37
C ALA A 339 -2.60 -10.96 -7.35
N SER A 340 -2.52 -10.69 -8.66
CA SER A 340 -3.13 -11.53 -9.69
C SER A 340 -2.56 -12.96 -9.67
N GLY A 341 -1.24 -13.11 -9.49
CA GLY A 341 -0.55 -14.40 -9.35
C GLY A 341 -1.05 -15.22 -8.17
N PHE A 342 -1.13 -14.59 -7.00
CA PHE A 342 -1.73 -15.18 -5.79
C PHE A 342 -3.14 -15.69 -6.07
N LYS A 343 -4.01 -14.86 -6.66
CA LYS A 343 -5.39 -15.25 -6.98
C LYS A 343 -5.47 -16.46 -7.92
N ARG A 344 -4.58 -16.56 -8.92
CA ARG A 344 -4.51 -17.76 -9.80
C ARG A 344 -4.02 -19.01 -9.05
N ALA A 345 -3.04 -18.89 -8.15
CA ALA A 345 -2.56 -20.02 -7.35
C ALA A 345 -3.67 -20.64 -6.48
N PHE A 346 -4.53 -19.80 -5.89
CA PHE A 346 -5.70 -20.24 -5.11
C PHE A 346 -6.96 -20.53 -5.96
N LYS A 347 -6.89 -20.41 -7.29
CA LYS A 347 -8.01 -20.58 -8.25
C LYS A 347 -9.20 -19.64 -7.99
N ILE A 348 -8.96 -18.47 -7.41
CA ILE A 348 -9.94 -17.41 -7.20
C ILE A 348 -9.82 -16.31 -8.28
N LYS A 349 -10.81 -15.43 -8.35
CA LYS A 349 -10.85 -14.29 -9.30
C LYS A 349 -10.55 -12.96 -8.61
N ASP A 350 -11.12 -12.77 -7.43
CA ASP A 350 -11.11 -11.57 -6.60
C ASP A 350 -10.85 -12.02 -5.14
N PHE A 351 -10.34 -11.15 -4.26
CA PHE A 351 -10.04 -11.49 -2.86
C PHE A 351 -11.30 -11.52 -1.95
N GLY A 352 -12.38 -10.87 -2.38
CA GLY A 352 -13.67 -10.87 -1.69
C GLY A 352 -14.73 -10.07 -2.45
N ASP A 353 -15.90 -9.91 -1.85
CA ASP A 353 -17.05 -9.18 -2.39
C ASP A 353 -17.42 -7.96 -1.52
N SER A 354 -16.45 -7.40 -0.79
CA SER A 354 -16.68 -6.36 0.24
C SER A 354 -17.20 -5.03 -0.32
N ILE A 355 -16.90 -4.72 -1.59
CA ILE A 355 -17.31 -3.48 -2.25
C ILE A 355 -18.31 -3.81 -3.37
N PRO A 356 -19.58 -3.35 -3.30
CA PRO A 356 -20.62 -3.65 -4.29
C PRO A 356 -20.19 -3.38 -5.74
N GLY A 357 -20.15 -4.45 -6.54
CA GLY A 357 -19.77 -4.42 -7.96
C GLY A 357 -18.27 -4.31 -8.24
N HIS A 358 -17.42 -4.12 -7.22
CA HIS A 358 -16.00 -3.77 -7.36
C HIS A 358 -15.01 -4.84 -6.88
N GLY A 359 -15.42 -5.81 -6.05
CA GLY A 359 -14.55 -6.85 -5.49
C GLY A 359 -14.13 -6.57 -4.04
N GLY A 360 -12.97 -7.07 -3.63
CA GLY A 360 -12.41 -6.86 -2.29
C GLY A 360 -11.68 -5.52 -2.14
N PHE A 361 -11.41 -5.13 -0.90
CA PHE A 361 -10.46 -4.05 -0.61
C PHE A 361 -9.03 -4.46 -1.01
N THR A 362 -8.66 -5.73 -0.85
CA THR A 362 -7.34 -6.23 -1.28
C THR A 362 -7.14 -6.14 -2.80
N ASP A 363 -8.21 -6.25 -3.60
CA ASP A 363 -8.19 -6.04 -5.07
C ASP A 363 -7.99 -4.56 -5.49
N ARG A 364 -7.91 -3.62 -4.54
CA ARG A 364 -7.80 -2.17 -4.78
C ARG A 364 -6.55 -1.53 -4.17
N MET A 365 -5.85 -2.27 -3.30
CA MET A 365 -4.70 -1.77 -2.54
C MET A 365 -3.38 -2.48 -2.92
N ASP A 366 -3.41 -3.39 -3.90
CA ASP A 366 -2.26 -4.22 -4.32
C ASP A 366 -1.14 -3.42 -5.01
N CYS A 367 -1.47 -2.53 -5.95
CA CYS A 367 -0.53 -1.56 -6.52
C CYS A 367 -0.14 -0.47 -5.48
N GLN A 368 -1.09 -0.06 -4.63
CA GLN A 368 -0.87 0.96 -3.59
C GLN A 368 0.15 0.51 -2.53
N MET A 369 0.32 -0.81 -2.32
CA MET A 369 1.32 -1.36 -1.40
C MET A 369 2.74 -0.94 -1.79
N VAL A 370 3.09 -1.14 -3.06
CA VAL A 370 4.42 -0.82 -3.59
C VAL A 370 4.61 0.70 -3.63
N MET A 371 3.56 1.43 -4.01
CA MET A 371 3.60 2.89 -4.12
C MET A 371 3.78 3.60 -2.76
N ALA A 372 3.10 3.16 -1.70
CA ALA A 372 3.19 3.78 -0.38
C ALA A 372 4.59 3.65 0.25
N VAL A 373 5.22 2.47 0.08
CA VAL A 373 6.61 2.22 0.50
C VAL A 373 7.57 3.15 -0.26
N PHE A 374 7.43 3.24 -1.59
CA PHE A 374 8.30 4.09 -2.41
C PHE A 374 8.13 5.57 -2.09
N ALA A 375 6.89 6.07 -1.98
CA ALA A 375 6.63 7.47 -1.64
C ALA A 375 7.25 7.87 -0.29
N TYR A 376 7.23 6.98 0.71
CA TYR A 376 7.91 7.23 1.98
C TYR A 376 9.44 7.31 1.82
N ILE A 377 10.06 6.28 1.22
CA ILE A 377 11.52 6.24 1.05
C ILE A 377 11.99 7.43 0.21
N TYR A 378 11.29 7.72 -0.89
CA TYR A 378 11.60 8.85 -1.77
C TYR A 378 11.51 10.20 -1.04
N HIS A 379 10.48 10.41 -0.21
CA HIS A 379 10.36 11.62 0.60
C HIS A 379 11.54 11.76 1.59
N GLN A 380 11.83 10.71 2.35
CA GLN A 380 12.90 10.72 3.36
C GLN A 380 14.33 10.80 2.76
N SER A 381 14.52 10.39 1.50
CA SER A 381 15.84 10.42 0.85
C SER A 381 16.09 11.62 -0.07
N PHE A 382 15.04 12.26 -0.61
CA PHE A 382 15.18 13.30 -1.64
C PHE A 382 14.36 14.58 -1.40
N VAL A 383 13.53 14.63 -0.35
CA VAL A 383 12.66 15.79 -0.07
C VAL A 383 12.89 16.38 1.32
N VAL A 384 13.07 15.53 2.34
CA VAL A 384 13.46 15.97 3.69
C VAL A 384 14.92 16.47 3.64
N PRO A 385 15.21 17.74 3.99
CA PRO A 385 16.58 18.22 4.08
C PRO A 385 17.32 17.53 5.23
N GLN A 386 18.62 17.28 5.06
CA GLN A 386 19.48 16.86 6.17
C GLN A 386 19.91 18.09 6.97
N ASP A 387 19.01 18.57 7.82
CA ASP A 387 19.25 19.66 8.76
C ASP A 387 20.22 19.20 9.87
N TYR A 388 21.52 19.28 9.60
CA TYR A 388 22.56 19.03 10.61
C TYR A 388 22.46 20.07 11.73
N THR A 389 21.94 19.67 12.89
CA THR A 389 21.93 20.56 14.06
C THR A 389 23.36 20.73 14.60
N VAL A 390 23.61 21.87 15.25
CA VAL A 390 24.90 22.11 15.93
C VAL A 390 25.19 21.02 16.97
N GLU A 391 24.15 20.52 17.65
CA GLU A 391 24.24 19.41 18.61
C GLU A 391 24.68 18.10 17.93
N MET A 392 24.09 17.71 16.80
CA MET A 392 24.50 16.52 16.05
C MET A 392 25.95 16.61 15.56
N ILE A 393 26.38 17.79 15.09
CA ILE A 393 27.76 18.03 14.69
C ILE A 393 28.70 17.92 15.91
N MET A 394 28.28 18.37 17.09
CA MET A 394 29.09 18.32 18.31
C MET A 394 29.18 16.91 18.90
N ASP A 395 28.10 16.13 18.90
CA ASP A 395 28.11 14.72 19.32
C ASP A 395 29.00 13.88 18.38
N GLU A 396 28.97 14.13 17.07
CA GLU A 396 29.90 13.49 16.11
C GLU A 396 31.35 13.91 16.39
N ILE A 397 31.64 15.21 16.59
CA ILE A 397 32.99 15.70 16.95
C ILE A 397 33.51 15.07 18.26
N LEU A 398 32.65 14.97 19.29
CA LEU A 398 33.02 14.47 20.61
C LEU A 398 33.19 12.94 20.64
N SER A 399 32.58 12.20 19.71
CA SER A 399 32.65 10.74 19.63
C SER A 399 33.62 10.21 18.59
N SER A 400 33.92 10.97 17.52
CA SER A 400 34.80 10.54 16.41
C SER A 400 36.23 11.08 16.48
N LEU A 401 36.46 12.26 17.06
CA LEU A 401 37.78 12.92 17.09
C LEU A 401 38.46 12.79 18.45
N THR A 402 39.79 12.66 18.45
CA THR A 402 40.60 12.69 19.67
C THR A 402 40.70 14.10 20.26
N LEU A 403 41.07 14.22 21.53
CA LEU A 403 41.16 15.51 22.23
C LEU A 403 42.10 16.53 21.53
N GLU A 404 43.18 16.05 20.90
CA GLU A 404 44.11 16.91 20.16
C GLU A 404 43.50 17.41 18.84
N GLU A 405 42.78 16.54 18.13
CA GLU A 405 42.05 16.91 16.91
C GLU A 405 40.90 17.88 17.21
N GLN A 406 40.17 17.66 18.32
CA GLN A 406 39.14 18.59 18.81
C GLN A 406 39.74 19.98 19.10
N GLN A 407 40.90 20.05 19.76
CA GLN A 407 41.60 21.33 20.01
C GLN A 407 42.08 22.00 18.71
N ASN A 408 42.56 21.24 17.73
CA ASN A 408 43.00 21.77 16.44
C ASN A 408 41.81 22.22 15.57
N LEU A 409 40.67 21.52 15.64
CA LEU A 409 39.42 21.93 15.02
C LEU A 409 38.91 23.24 15.64
N TYR A 410 38.87 23.34 16.98
CA TYR A 410 38.48 24.56 17.69
C TYR A 410 39.33 25.78 17.30
N LYS A 411 40.67 25.63 17.25
CA LYS A 411 41.60 26.69 16.82
C LYS A 411 41.30 27.16 15.39
N LYS A 412 41.12 26.23 14.44
CA LYS A 412 40.78 26.56 13.04
C LYS A 412 39.40 27.21 12.91
N LEU A 413 38.41 26.74 13.65
CA LEU A 413 37.06 27.31 13.64
C LEU A 413 37.07 28.75 14.18
N GLY A 414 37.81 29.00 15.26
CA GLY A 414 38.04 30.33 15.80
C GLY A 414 38.68 31.30 14.81
N GLN A 415 39.73 30.86 14.10
CA GLN A 415 40.37 31.65 13.03
C GLN A 415 39.37 32.00 11.92
N ILE A 416 38.65 31.02 11.37
CA ILE A 416 37.66 31.23 10.30
C ILE A 416 36.53 32.19 10.73
N LEU A 417 36.10 32.14 11.99
CA LEU A 417 35.11 33.07 12.53
C LEU A 417 35.68 34.48 12.69
N GLN A 418 36.92 34.60 13.17
CA GLN A 418 37.60 35.88 13.36
C GLN A 418 37.86 36.57 12.01
N ASP A 419 38.30 35.83 10.99
CA ASP A 419 38.48 36.33 9.62
C ASP A 419 37.16 36.81 9.00
N ARG A 420 36.05 36.09 9.23
CA ARG A 420 34.71 36.52 8.77
C ARG A 420 34.23 37.78 9.47
N VAL A 421 34.46 37.92 10.78
CA VAL A 421 34.08 39.12 11.54
C VAL A 421 34.91 40.33 11.13
N LEU A 422 36.20 40.15 10.79
CA LEU A 422 37.06 41.20 10.24
C LEU A 422 36.67 41.56 8.80
N GLY A 423 36.30 40.59 7.96
CA GLY A 423 35.79 40.86 6.61
C GLY A 423 34.49 41.67 6.62
N LEU A 424 33.59 41.38 7.57
CA LEU A 424 32.33 42.11 7.78
C LEU A 424 32.50 43.50 8.44
N SER A 425 33.71 43.89 8.85
CA SER A 425 34.00 45.26 9.34
C SER A 425 34.76 46.13 8.33
N GLN A 426 35.00 45.60 7.13
CA GLN A 426 35.64 46.32 6.00
C GLN A 426 34.71 46.46 4.78
N SER A 427 33.44 46.10 4.92
CA SER A 427 32.36 46.22 3.93
C SER A 427 31.24 47.13 4.43
#